data_AF-A0A1Y5GCC5-F1
#
_entry.id   AF-A0A1Y5GCC5-F1
#
_cell.length_a   1.000
_cell.length_b   1.000
_cell.length_c   1.000
_cell.angle_alpha   90.00
_cell.angle_beta   90.00
_cell.angle_gamma   90.00
#
_symmetry.space_group_name_H-M   'P 1'
#
loop_
_entity.id
_entity.type
_entity.pdbx_description
1 polymer ?
#
loop_
_entity_poly.entity_id
_entity_poly.type
_entity_poly.pdbx_seq_one_letter_code
_entity_poly.pdbx_strand_id
1 'polypeptide(L)'
;MDLNFQYAHHSHQQFDTVTDVSHSEAITAFDNFAWLVEAEKAQTLQKCLPTLSIIAEPEHKLLWISCYIEGNALHFNAETKFPASIPSYFGLSQTQGICDLCNPTFS
;
A
#
# COMPACT_ATOMS: atom_id res chain seq x y z
N MET A 1 -9.79 9.48 7.48
CA MET A 1 -9.03 8.20 7.45
C MET A 1 -7.58 8.53 7.64
N ASP A 2 -6.79 7.57 8.08
CA ASP A 2 -5.37 7.79 8.33
C ASP A 2 -4.52 7.01 7.32
N LEU A 3 -3.36 7.56 7.00
CA LEU A 3 -2.34 6.91 6.20
C LEU A 3 -1.13 6.62 7.08
N ASN A 4 -0.66 5.38 7.07
CA ASN A 4 0.60 4.99 7.69
C ASN A 4 1.63 4.66 6.62
N PHE A 5 2.76 5.36 6.66
CA PHE A 5 3.90 5.16 5.78
C PHE A 5 5.00 4.41 6.54
N GLN A 6 5.30 3.19 6.10
CA GLN A 6 6.46 2.44 6.53
C GLN A 6 7.53 2.52 5.44
N TYR A 7 8.58 3.28 5.68
CA TYR A 7 9.72 3.42 4.77
C TYR A 7 10.76 2.31 5.03
N ALA A 8 11.70 2.14 4.09
CA ALA A 8 12.72 1.10 4.18
C ALA A 8 13.60 1.17 5.44
N HIS A 9 13.78 2.37 6.00
CA HIS A 9 14.64 2.59 7.15
C HIS A 9 13.93 2.32 8.48
N HIS A 10 12.60 2.24 8.47
CA HIS A 10 11.78 2.00 9.66
C HIS A 10 12.00 0.59 10.22
N SER A 11 11.77 0.47 11.53
CA SER A 11 11.58 -0.83 12.18
C SER A 11 10.16 -1.36 11.93
N HIS A 12 9.91 -2.64 12.20
CA HIS A 12 8.63 -3.31 11.91
C HIS A 12 7.39 -2.60 12.50
N GLN A 13 7.53 -1.90 13.63
CA GLN A 13 6.45 -1.18 14.33
C GLN A 13 6.52 0.34 14.17
N GLN A 14 7.37 0.86 13.28
CA GLN A 14 7.55 2.29 13.05
C GLN A 14 6.88 2.69 11.74
N PHE A 15 6.10 3.76 11.80
CA PHE A 15 5.40 4.35 10.67
C PHE A 15 5.23 5.86 10.91
N ASP A 16 5.21 6.61 9.82
CA ASP A 16 4.78 8.00 9.84
C ASP A 16 3.28 8.04 9.55
N THR A 17 2.51 8.72 10.40
CA THR A 17 1.05 8.80 10.27
C THR A 17 0.62 10.17 9.77
N VAL A 18 -0.26 10.18 8.76
CA VAL A 18 -1.02 11.36 8.33
C VAL A 18 -2.48 11.09 8.64
N THR A 19 -3.09 11.93 9.48
CA THR A 19 -4.48 11.76 9.92
C THR A 19 -5.46 12.58 9.08
N ASP A 20 -6.75 12.27 9.18
CA ASP A 20 -7.86 13.06 8.60
C ASP A 20 -7.78 13.27 7.08
N VAL A 21 -7.25 12.26 6.38
CA VAL A 21 -7.06 12.26 4.93
C VAL A 21 -8.36 11.96 4.20
N SER A 22 -8.58 12.60 3.04
CA SER A 22 -9.67 12.33 2.10
C SER A 22 -9.30 11.27 1.05
N HIS A 23 -10.30 10.72 0.35
CA HIS A 23 -10.06 9.66 -0.65
C HIS A 23 -9.10 10.07 -1.77
N SER A 24 -9.24 11.29 -2.26
CA SER A 24 -8.34 11.86 -3.27
C SER A 24 -6.91 12.00 -2.77
N GLU A 25 -6.74 12.40 -1.50
CA GLU A 25 -5.41 12.53 -0.90
C GLU A 25 -4.76 11.17 -0.66
N ALA A 26 -5.53 10.13 -0.31
CA ALA A 26 -5.02 8.77 -0.21
C ALA A 26 -4.50 8.22 -1.55
N ILE A 27 -5.24 8.47 -2.64
CA ILE A 27 -4.79 8.12 -4.00
C ILE A 27 -3.52 8.91 -4.36
N THR A 28 -3.52 10.22 -4.09
CA THR A 28 -2.36 11.08 -4.37
C THR A 28 -1.13 10.65 -3.57
N ALA A 29 -1.32 10.21 -2.33
CA ALA A 29 -0.25 9.68 -1.50
C ALA A 29 0.30 8.36 -2.04
N PHE A 30 -0.56 7.48 -2.56
CA PHE A 30 -0.13 6.25 -3.23
C PHE A 30 0.72 6.57 -4.47
N ASP A 31 0.25 7.45 -5.34
CA ASP A 31 0.95 7.82 -6.58
C ASP A 31 2.29 8.52 -6.32
N ASN A 32 2.35 9.34 -5.26
CA ASN A 32 3.55 10.09 -4.90
C ASN A 32 4.52 9.32 -4.00
N PHE A 33 4.12 8.17 -3.47
CA PHE A 33 5.03 7.38 -2.64
C PHE A 33 6.18 6.86 -3.52
N ALA A 34 7.41 7.07 -3.07
CA ALA A 34 8.61 6.76 -3.84
C ALA A 34 8.91 5.25 -3.87
N TRP A 35 7.97 4.43 -4.34
CA TRP A 35 7.94 2.98 -4.25
C TRP A 35 9.27 2.33 -4.67
N LEU A 36 9.76 2.64 -5.86
CA LEU A 36 10.99 2.06 -6.39
C LEU A 36 12.20 2.39 -5.50
N VAL A 37 12.36 3.69 -5.17
CA VAL A 37 13.49 4.17 -4.36
C VAL A 37 13.48 3.53 -2.97
N GLU A 38 12.31 3.40 -2.36
CA GLU A 38 12.18 2.74 -1.06
C GLU A 38 12.40 1.23 -1.16
N ALA A 39 11.97 0.57 -2.24
CA ALA A 39 12.21 -0.86 -2.43
C ALA A 39 13.70 -1.17 -2.61
N GLU A 40 14.42 -0.35 -3.38
CA GLU A 40 15.88 -0.43 -3.55
C GLU A 40 16.61 -0.25 -2.20
N LYS A 41 16.16 0.73 -1.40
CA LYS A 41 16.69 0.93 -0.04
C LYS A 41 16.40 -0.27 0.85
N ALA A 42 15.20 -0.83 0.81
CA ALA A 42 14.83 -1.97 1.66
C ALA A 42 15.69 -3.20 1.35
N GLN A 43 15.95 -3.47 0.07
CA GLN A 43 16.85 -4.53 -0.38
C GLN A 43 18.29 -4.29 0.09
N THR A 44 18.78 -3.06 -0.02
CA THR A 44 20.14 -2.67 0.42
C THR A 44 20.30 -2.77 1.93
N LEU A 45 19.31 -2.31 2.68
CA LEU A 45 19.32 -2.29 4.15
C LEU A 45 18.97 -3.66 4.76
N GLN A 46 18.46 -4.59 3.95
CA GLN A 46 17.87 -5.86 4.40
C GLN A 46 16.83 -5.65 5.51
N LYS A 47 15.93 -4.69 5.29
CA LYS A 47 14.91 -4.25 6.25
C LYS A 47 13.49 -4.51 5.75
N CYS A 48 12.51 -3.95 6.45
CA CYS A 48 11.09 -4.05 6.14
C CYS A 48 10.78 -3.55 4.73
N LEU A 49 9.81 -4.21 4.10
CA LEU A 49 9.28 -3.77 2.82
C LEU A 49 8.56 -2.42 2.99
N PRO A 50 8.78 -1.46 2.07
CA PRO A 50 8.06 -0.21 2.11
C PRO A 50 6.57 -0.47 1.96
N THR A 51 5.77 0.13 2.83
CA THR A 51 4.33 -0.16 2.93
C THR A 51 3.55 1.13 3.16
N LEU A 52 2.46 1.31 2.41
CA LEU A 52 1.43 2.31 2.67
C LEU A 52 0.18 1.59 3.17
N SER A 53 -0.29 1.96 4.35
CA SER A 53 -1.54 1.45 4.92
C SER A 53 -2.58 2.55 5.02
N ILE A 54 -3.81 2.27 4.59
CA ILE A 54 -4.97 3.13 4.72
C ILE A 54 -5.86 2.59 5.84
N ILE A 55 -6.11 3.41 6.86
CA ILE A 55 -6.97 3.12 7.99
C ILE A 55 -8.24 3.94 7.83
N ALA A 56 -9.27 3.35 7.23
CA ALA A 56 -10.50 4.08 6.89
C ALA A 56 -11.38 4.34 8.12
N GLU A 57 -11.33 3.45 9.12
CA GLU A 57 -11.88 3.62 10.46
C GLU A 57 -10.95 2.92 11.47
N PRO A 58 -10.83 3.42 12.72
CA PRO A 58 -9.94 2.84 13.74
C PRO A 58 -10.14 1.33 13.97
N GLU A 59 -11.33 0.81 13.69
CA GLU A 59 -11.71 -0.57 14.03
C GLU A 59 -12.06 -1.47 12.84
N HIS A 60 -12.31 -0.92 11.64
CA HIS A 60 -13.09 -1.68 10.64
C HIS A 60 -12.55 -1.72 9.21
N LYS A 61 -11.54 -0.94 8.80
CA LYS A 61 -11.08 -0.95 7.40
C LYS A 61 -9.59 -0.67 7.29
N LEU A 62 -8.82 -1.72 6.99
CA LEU A 62 -7.39 -1.62 6.74
C LEU A 62 -7.09 -2.15 5.33
N LEU A 63 -6.55 -1.31 4.47
CA LEU A 63 -5.85 -1.71 3.26
C LEU A 63 -4.36 -1.48 3.51
N TRP A 64 -3.49 -2.40 3.12
CA TRP A 64 -2.08 -2.07 2.99
C TRP A 64 -1.52 -2.58 1.68
N ILE A 65 -0.56 -1.82 1.15
CA ILE A 65 0.16 -2.12 -0.07
C ILE A 65 1.63 -2.00 0.25
N SER A 66 2.35 -3.11 0.07
CA SER A 66 3.80 -3.19 0.19
C SER A 66 4.42 -3.39 -1.19
N CYS A 67 5.68 -2.98 -1.35
CA CYS A 67 6.43 -3.25 -2.58
C CYS A 67 7.75 -3.97 -2.30
N TYR A 68 8.25 -4.69 -3.30
CA TYR A 68 9.57 -5.32 -3.28
C TYR A 68 10.15 -5.41 -4.69
N ILE A 69 11.46 -5.60 -4.79
CA ILE A 69 12.14 -5.83 -6.07
C ILE A 69 12.49 -7.31 -6.18
N GLU A 70 12.08 -7.93 -7.28
CA GLU A 70 12.49 -9.27 -7.67
C GLU A 70 13.08 -9.21 -9.08
N GLY A 71 14.37 -9.56 -9.19
CA GLY A 71 15.13 -9.29 -10.42
C GLY A 71 15.24 -7.78 -10.69
N ASN A 72 14.73 -7.34 -11.84
CA ASN A 72 14.73 -5.93 -12.27
C ASN A 72 13.32 -5.30 -12.28
N ALA A 73 12.34 -5.95 -11.65
CA ALA A 73 10.96 -5.50 -11.65
C ALA A 73 10.51 -5.12 -10.23
N LEU A 74 9.68 -4.08 -10.16
CA LEU A 74 8.98 -3.68 -8.94
C LEU A 74 7.67 -4.47 -8.86
N HIS A 75 7.49 -5.15 -7.75
CA HIS A 75 6.29 -5.93 -7.45
C HIS A 75 5.54 -5.31 -6.29
N PHE A 76 4.22 -5.41 -6.33
CA PHE A 76 3.33 -4.96 -5.28
C PHE A 76 2.62 -6.16 -4.66
N ASN A 77 2.54 -6.16 -3.34
CA ASN A 77 1.70 -7.07 -2.58
C ASN A 77 0.68 -6.22 -1.81
N ALA A 78 -0.60 -6.52 -1.95
CA ALA A 78 -1.67 -5.80 -1.29
C ALA A 78 -2.52 -6.77 -0.48
N GLU A 79 -2.92 -6.36 0.72
CA GLU A 79 -3.88 -7.09 1.53
C GLU A 79 -4.94 -6.14 2.07
N THR A 80 -6.18 -6.64 2.04
CA THR A 80 -7.37 -5.94 2.50
C THR A 80 -7.98 -6.69 3.67
N LYS A 81 -8.03 -6.08 4.84
CA LYS A 81 -8.73 -6.63 6.01
C LYS A 81 -10.02 -5.84 6.24
N PHE A 82 -11.13 -6.44 5.83
CA PHE A 82 -12.49 -5.93 6.05
C PHE A 82 -13.30 -6.97 6.83
N PRO A 83 -13.89 -6.63 7.98
CA PRO A 83 -14.75 -7.53 8.75
C PRO A 83 -16.18 -7.65 8.18
N ALA A 84 -16.48 -7.10 6.99
CA ALA A 84 -17.80 -7.13 6.36
C ALA A 84 -17.71 -7.23 4.82
N SER A 85 -18.82 -7.62 4.15
CA SER A 85 -18.93 -7.71 2.69
C SER A 85 -18.70 -6.33 2.04
N ILE A 86 -17.76 -6.25 1.08
CA ILE A 86 -17.29 -4.99 0.50
C ILE A 86 -17.91 -4.78 -0.88
N PRO A 87 -18.61 -3.67 -1.14
CA PRO A 87 -18.79 -3.15 -2.50
C PRO A 87 -17.48 -2.51 -2.97
N SER A 88 -17.01 -2.85 -4.17
CA SER A 88 -15.72 -2.42 -4.75
C SER A 88 -15.31 -0.97 -4.45
N TYR A 89 -14.41 -0.77 -3.48
CA TYR A 89 -13.72 0.49 -3.25
C TYR A 89 -12.29 0.34 -3.80
N PHE A 90 -11.79 1.35 -4.52
CA PHE A 90 -10.41 1.46 -5.04
C PHE A 90 -10.03 0.61 -6.26
N GLY A 91 -10.96 -0.01 -6.99
CA GLY A 91 -10.60 -0.79 -8.19
C GLY A 91 -9.75 -2.04 -7.92
N LEU A 92 -9.55 -2.38 -6.64
CA LEU A 92 -8.84 -3.57 -6.18
C LEU A 92 -9.79 -4.76 -6.34
N SER A 93 -9.71 -5.46 -7.47
CA SER A 93 -10.45 -6.71 -7.64
C SER A 93 -9.82 -7.80 -6.76
N GLN A 94 -10.67 -8.50 -5.99
CA GLN A 94 -10.25 -9.66 -5.20
C GLN A 94 -9.80 -10.80 -6.12
N THR A 95 -8.52 -10.81 -6.44
CA THR A 95 -7.77 -12.03 -6.68
C THR A 95 -6.40 -11.83 -6.04
N GLN A 96 -5.83 -12.85 -5.40
CA GLN A 96 -4.38 -12.86 -5.18
C GLN A 96 -3.75 -12.71 -6.57
N GLY A 97 -3.20 -11.53 -6.83
CA GLY A 97 -2.83 -11.11 -8.17
C GLY A 97 -2.05 -9.81 -8.11
N ILE A 98 -1.03 -9.74 -8.94
CA ILE A 98 -0.19 -8.56 -9.16
C ILE A 98 -1.11 -7.42 -9.61
N CYS A 99 -1.06 -6.28 -8.93
CA CYS A 99 -1.75 -5.07 -9.38
C CYS A 99 -1.01 -4.54 -10.62
N ASP A 100 -1.56 -4.81 -11.81
CA ASP A 100 -1.06 -4.24 -13.07
C ASP A 100 -1.73 -2.89 -13.31
N LEU A 101 -1.00 -1.82 -13.02
CA LEU A 101 -1.46 -0.43 -13.10
C LEU A 101 -1.65 0.07 -14.55
N CYS A 102 -1.44 -0.77 -15.56
CA CYS A 102 -1.51 -0.38 -16.98
C CYS A 102 -2.81 -0.76 -17.72
N ASN A 103 -3.74 -1.52 -17.12
CA ASN A 103 -4.99 -1.89 -17.83
C ASN A 103 -6.18 -2.16 -16.89
N PRO A 104 -7.02 -1.13 -16.61
CA PRO A 104 -8.25 -1.31 -15.85
C PRO A 104 -9.39 -1.72 -16.78
N THR A 105 -9.51 -3.00 -17.11
CA THR A 105 -10.76 -3.53 -17.68
C THR A 105 -11.55 -4.26 -16.61
N PHE A 106 -12.70 -3.70 -16.26
CA PHE A 106 -13.70 -4.32 -15.40
C PHE A 106 -14.73 -5.04 -16.28
N SER A 107 -14.95 -6.33 -16.01
CA SER A 107 -16.12 -7.09 -16.48
C SER A 107 -17.04 -7.40 -15.32
#